data_AF-A0A559KRQ4-F1
#
_entry.id   AF-A0A559KRQ4-F1
#
_cell.length_a   1.000
_cell.length_b   1.000
_cell.length_c   1.000
_cell.angle_alpha   90.00
_cell.angle_beta   90.00
_cell.angle_gamma   90.00
#
_symmetry.space_group_name_H-M   'P 1'
#
loop_
_entity.id
_entity.type
_entity.pdbx_description
1 polymer ?
#
loop_
_entity_poly.entity_id
_entity_poly.type
_entity_poly.pdbx_seq_one_letter_code
_entity_poly.pdbx_strand_id
1 'polypeptide(L)'
;MEGQRILSSTANDTDFADTQTPMPIIVAIERTTGQLQIASNSTVVKFNTWEMGSYDPSLSGFDPLKYVGSAFNNGTIKRGSHCIAGIDNIKFCMGTSSSLFSQAFLQIDKTEKVPDFSLNAITNTSADIGKENRDIANWPNPIYKYYPRNNPNANTTILTLVDSGEDSQNIPLHPLLIEDRNVDAILAADGSADTKTRWPNGTALVTTYQRSKGNASPRNNKLPKVPDQNTFINLGINKRPTFFGCDNSSGPSIVYLSNEPYTTESNFTTFDLEYSDIERNEIIQKGI
;
A
#
# COMPACT_ATOMS: atom_id res chain seq x y z
N MET A 1 25.97 -8.68 13.01
CA MET A 1 24.60 -9.17 13.19
C MET A 1 23.69 -7.96 13.10
N GLU A 2 23.09 -7.75 11.95
CA GLU A 2 22.19 -6.63 11.69
C GLU A 2 20.91 -6.88 12.49
N GLY A 3 20.69 -6.08 13.54
CA GLY A 3 19.48 -6.19 14.37
C GLY A 3 18.25 -6.01 13.49
N GLN A 4 17.22 -6.84 13.69
CA GLN A 4 15.94 -6.68 13.00
C GLN A 4 15.44 -5.25 13.22
N ARG A 5 15.36 -4.46 12.14
CA ARG A 5 14.77 -3.12 12.18
C ARG A 5 13.26 -3.27 12.34
N ILE A 6 12.73 -2.71 13.41
CA ILE A 6 11.31 -2.71 13.77
C ILE A 6 10.74 -1.34 13.42
N LEU A 7 9.57 -1.26 12.78
CA LEU A 7 8.99 0.00 12.33
C LEU A 7 8.67 0.93 13.52
N SER A 8 8.16 0.40 14.64
CA SER A 8 7.95 1.22 15.84
C SER A 8 9.22 1.74 16.50
N SER A 9 10.39 1.19 16.17
CA SER A 9 11.67 1.67 16.71
C SER A 9 12.10 3.01 16.10
N THR A 10 11.55 3.38 14.94
CA THR A 10 11.78 4.70 14.32
C THR A 10 11.34 5.83 15.25
N ALA A 11 10.43 5.60 16.20
CA ALA A 11 10.03 6.59 17.21
C ALA A 11 11.20 7.06 18.08
N ASN A 12 12.22 6.20 18.23
CA ASN A 12 13.40 6.44 19.06
C ASN A 12 14.63 6.81 18.23
N ASP A 13 14.49 6.93 16.90
CA ASP A 13 15.55 7.39 16.02
C ASP A 13 15.78 8.89 16.24
N THR A 14 17.04 9.30 16.39
CA THR A 14 17.39 10.70 16.69
C THR A 14 16.98 11.64 15.57
N ASP A 15 17.19 11.24 14.31
CA ASP A 15 16.87 12.09 13.16
C ASP A 15 15.35 12.23 13.01
N PHE A 16 14.59 11.17 13.35
CA PHE A 16 13.13 11.25 13.40
C PHE A 16 12.63 12.13 14.55
N ALA A 17 13.20 11.98 15.76
CA ALA A 17 12.85 12.76 16.93
C ALA A 17 13.16 14.27 16.75
N ASP A 18 14.26 14.57 16.06
CA ASP A 18 14.70 15.93 15.73
C ASP A 18 14.03 16.46 14.44
N THR A 19 13.01 15.77 13.93
CA THR A 19 12.20 16.17 12.75
C THR A 19 13.01 16.33 11.46
N GLN A 20 14.15 15.64 11.34
CA GLN A 20 15.01 15.64 10.15
C GLN A 20 14.57 14.64 9.08
N THR A 21 13.71 13.67 9.44
CA THR A 21 13.15 12.69 8.51
C THR A 21 11.62 12.69 8.55
N PRO A 22 10.95 12.47 7.40
CA PRO A 22 9.49 12.38 7.37
C PRO A 22 9.01 11.09 8.06
N MET A 23 7.78 11.13 8.59
CA MET A 23 7.17 9.93 9.15
C MET A 23 6.85 8.89 8.06
N PRO A 24 7.34 7.65 8.16
CA PRO A 24 6.96 6.60 7.25
C PRO A 24 5.50 6.20 7.45
N ILE A 25 4.79 6.02 6.34
CA ILE A 25 3.45 5.44 6.31
C ILE A 25 3.46 4.32 5.27
N ILE A 26 3.21 3.10 5.72
CA ILE A 26 3.02 1.92 4.87
C ILE A 26 1.53 1.60 4.88
N VAL A 27 0.99 1.13 3.76
CA VAL A 27 -0.42 0.74 3.65
C VAL A 27 -0.56 -0.67 3.15
N ALA A 28 -1.63 -1.34 3.60
CA ALA A 28 -2.11 -2.60 3.09
C ALA A 28 -3.63 -2.53 3.05
N ILE A 29 -4.28 -3.48 2.39
CA ILE A 29 -5.74 -3.53 2.34
C ILE A 29 -6.26 -4.84 2.91
N GLU A 30 -7.42 -4.76 3.55
CA GLU A 30 -8.10 -5.96 4.04
C GLU A 30 -8.59 -6.80 2.86
N ARG A 31 -8.37 -8.10 2.99
CA ARG A 31 -8.98 -9.10 2.13
C ARG A 31 -10.01 -9.89 2.93
N THR A 32 -11.25 -9.88 2.48
CA THR A 32 -12.29 -10.72 3.07
C THR A 32 -11.94 -12.20 2.86
N THR A 33 -12.01 -12.99 3.93
CA THR A 33 -11.68 -14.43 3.88
C THR A 33 -12.49 -15.13 2.78
N GLY A 34 -11.79 -15.84 1.89
CA GLY A 34 -12.41 -16.62 0.80
C GLY A 34 -12.76 -15.82 -0.47
N GLN A 35 -12.51 -14.50 -0.50
CA GLN A 35 -12.65 -13.72 -1.73
C GLN A 35 -11.32 -13.64 -2.48
N LEU A 36 -11.36 -13.81 -3.81
CA LEU A 36 -10.18 -13.67 -4.69
C LEU A 36 -10.02 -12.26 -5.24
N GLN A 37 -11.11 -11.49 -5.32
CA GLN A 37 -11.11 -10.14 -5.85
C GLN A 37 -11.14 -9.14 -4.69
N ILE A 38 -10.27 -8.13 -4.78
CA ILE A 38 -10.28 -7.00 -3.85
C ILE A 38 -11.21 -5.91 -4.40
N ALA A 39 -12.10 -5.43 -3.53
CA ALA A 39 -13.01 -4.37 -3.89
C ALA A 39 -12.32 -3.00 -3.80
N SER A 40 -12.68 -2.07 -4.69
CA SER A 40 -12.13 -0.70 -4.68
C SER A 40 -12.43 0.09 -3.40
N ASN A 41 -13.36 -0.39 -2.58
CA ASN A 41 -13.71 0.15 -1.28
C ASN A 41 -13.22 -0.70 -0.09
N SER A 42 -12.30 -1.64 -0.32
CA SER A 42 -11.68 -2.41 0.76
C SER A 42 -11.06 -1.50 1.82
N THR A 43 -11.10 -1.94 3.09
CA THR A 43 -10.53 -1.21 4.22
C THR A 43 -9.04 -1.02 4.01
N VAL A 44 -8.56 0.22 4.02
CA VAL A 44 -7.13 0.53 3.96
C VAL A 44 -6.57 0.56 5.38
N VAL A 45 -5.62 -0.32 5.68
CA VAL A 45 -4.90 -0.37 6.95
C VAL A 45 -3.56 0.30 6.79
N LYS A 46 -3.29 1.33 7.60
CA LYS A 46 -1.98 2.01 7.67
C LYS A 46 -1.13 1.43 8.80
N PHE A 47 0.18 1.42 8.57
CA PHE A 47 1.22 1.25 9.57
C PHE A 47 2.06 2.52 9.56
N ASN A 48 2.23 3.15 10.71
CA ASN A 48 3.21 4.21 10.89
C ASN A 48 4.07 3.91 12.11
N THR A 49 4.97 4.82 12.46
CA THR A 49 5.91 4.67 13.58
C THR A 49 5.24 4.35 14.93
N TRP A 50 3.97 4.66 15.14
CA TRP A 50 3.30 4.48 16.43
C TRP A 50 2.14 3.50 16.41
N GLU A 51 1.39 3.43 15.31
CA GLU A 51 0.10 2.77 15.27
C GLU A 51 -0.14 1.99 13.98
N MET A 52 -0.94 0.94 14.11
CA MET A 52 -1.57 0.22 13.02
C MET A 52 -3.09 0.42 13.11
N GLY A 53 -3.76 0.62 11.97
CA GLY A 53 -5.21 0.67 11.95
C GLY A 53 -5.78 1.38 10.74
N SER A 54 -7.04 1.80 10.82
CA SER A 54 -7.74 2.45 9.72
C SER A 54 -8.75 3.49 10.20
N TYR A 55 -8.91 4.53 9.37
CA TYR A 55 -9.98 5.52 9.51
C TYR A 55 -11.27 5.07 8.82
N ASP A 56 -11.23 4.00 8.01
CA ASP A 56 -12.39 3.52 7.29
C ASP A 56 -13.44 2.97 8.27
N PRO A 57 -14.75 3.20 8.03
CA PRO A 57 -15.81 2.84 8.98
C PRO A 57 -15.91 1.35 9.32
N SER A 58 -15.40 0.48 8.44
CA SER A 58 -15.34 -0.97 8.59
C SER A 58 -14.36 -1.41 9.69
N LEU A 59 -13.33 -0.63 10.02
CA LEU A 59 -12.37 -0.98 11.09
C LEU A 59 -12.36 0.09 12.19
N SER A 60 -12.25 1.36 11.81
CA SER A 60 -12.40 2.55 12.66
C SER A 60 -11.68 2.44 14.02
N GLY A 61 -10.42 2.04 13.98
CA GLY A 61 -9.64 1.75 15.19
C GLY A 61 -8.14 1.78 14.91
N PHE A 62 -7.37 2.11 15.94
CA PHE A 62 -5.92 2.16 15.93
C PHE A 62 -5.37 1.50 17.18
N ASP A 63 -4.29 0.77 17.00
CA ASP A 63 -3.59 0.05 18.07
C ASP A 63 -2.10 0.38 18.03
N PRO A 64 -1.41 0.39 19.19
CA PRO A 64 0.02 0.63 19.25
C PRO A 64 0.78 -0.42 18.43
N LEU A 65 1.44 0.01 17.36
CA LEU A 65 2.11 -0.89 16.41
C LEU A 65 3.11 -1.81 17.12
N LYS A 66 3.86 -1.25 18.07
CA LYS A 66 4.82 -1.97 18.92
C LYS A 66 4.21 -3.20 19.61
N TYR A 67 2.92 -3.18 19.93
CA TYR A 67 2.23 -4.22 20.69
C TYR A 67 1.20 -4.99 19.90
N VAL A 68 1.12 -4.79 18.58
CA VAL A 68 0.09 -5.39 17.71
C VAL A 68 0.04 -6.92 17.79
N GLY A 69 1.16 -7.57 18.14
CA GLY A 69 1.22 -9.01 18.35
C GLY A 69 0.49 -9.53 19.58
N SER A 70 0.02 -8.65 20.46
CA SER A 70 -0.62 -9.01 21.73
C SER A 70 -2.05 -9.52 21.54
N ALA A 71 -2.54 -10.29 22.50
CA ALA A 71 -3.92 -10.76 22.51
C ALA A 71 -4.89 -9.66 23.00
N PHE A 72 -5.24 -8.74 22.11
CA PHE A 72 -6.27 -7.74 22.37
C PHE A 72 -7.66 -8.38 22.46
N ASN A 73 -8.51 -7.79 23.30
CA ASN A 73 -9.91 -8.14 23.42
C ASN A 73 -10.69 -6.87 23.79
N ASN A 74 -11.58 -6.46 22.87
CA ASN A 74 -12.39 -5.25 22.98
C ASN A 74 -11.54 -4.01 23.29
N GLY A 75 -10.45 -3.82 22.51
CA GLY A 75 -9.54 -2.68 22.63
C GLY A 75 -8.61 -2.70 23.85
N THR A 76 -8.52 -3.82 24.59
CA THR A 76 -7.65 -3.93 25.77
C THR A 76 -6.88 -5.23 25.82
N ILE A 77 -5.69 -5.19 26.39
CA ILE A 77 -4.90 -6.38 26.73
C ILE A 77 -5.23 -6.76 28.18
N LYS A 78 -5.61 -8.02 28.43
CA LYS A 78 -6.02 -8.49 29.76
C LYS A 78 -4.91 -8.27 30.80
N ARG A 79 -5.24 -7.73 31.96
CA ARG A 79 -4.28 -7.57 33.08
C ARG A 79 -3.65 -8.94 33.44
N GLY A 80 -2.32 -8.96 33.55
CA GLY A 80 -1.55 -10.18 33.83
C GLY A 80 -1.22 -11.02 32.59
N SER A 81 -1.60 -10.58 31.38
CA SER A 81 -1.11 -11.17 30.13
C SER A 81 0.18 -10.49 29.65
N HIS A 82 0.87 -11.13 28.71
CA HIS A 82 2.11 -10.63 28.14
C HIS A 82 1.83 -9.70 26.96
N CYS A 83 2.48 -8.52 26.95
CA CYS A 83 2.53 -7.68 25.76
C CYS A 83 3.59 -8.23 24.81
N ILE A 84 3.18 -8.55 23.59
CA ILE A 84 4.04 -9.12 22.55
C ILE A 84 4.48 -7.99 21.63
N ALA A 85 5.79 -7.85 21.41
CA ALA A 85 6.39 -6.84 20.55
C ALA A 85 7.30 -7.47 19.49
N GLY A 86 7.60 -6.70 18.42
CA GLY A 86 8.53 -7.10 17.36
C GLY A 86 7.91 -7.76 16.13
N ILE A 87 6.58 -7.93 16.11
CA ILE A 87 5.84 -8.37 14.91
C ILE A 87 5.92 -7.32 13.80
N ASP A 88 6.00 -6.06 14.18
CA ASP A 88 6.16 -4.89 13.31
C ASP A 88 7.57 -4.76 12.73
N ASN A 89 8.22 -5.89 12.43
CA ASN A 89 9.42 -5.92 11.63
C ASN A 89 9.18 -5.18 10.31
N ILE A 90 10.07 -4.25 9.95
CA ILE A 90 9.85 -3.41 8.77
C ILE A 90 9.74 -4.24 7.49
N LYS A 91 10.49 -5.35 7.38
CA LYS A 91 10.42 -6.27 6.24
C LYS A 91 9.08 -6.97 6.15
N PHE A 92 8.44 -7.27 7.29
CA PHE A 92 7.11 -7.88 7.32
C PHE A 92 6.01 -6.87 6.96
N CYS A 93 6.12 -5.62 7.43
CA CYS A 93 5.22 -4.54 7.03
C CYS A 93 5.30 -4.29 5.52
N MET A 94 6.52 -4.17 4.99
CA MET A 94 6.75 -3.99 3.54
C MET A 94 6.27 -5.22 2.75
N GLY A 95 6.60 -6.44 3.19
CA GLY A 95 6.16 -7.67 2.53
C GLY A 95 4.64 -7.88 2.56
N THR A 96 3.94 -7.36 3.57
CA THR A 96 2.47 -7.30 3.59
C THR A 96 1.95 -6.32 2.55
N SER A 97 2.52 -5.12 2.52
CA SER A 97 2.16 -4.04 1.59
C SER A 97 2.43 -4.40 0.13
N SER A 98 3.39 -5.30 -0.12
CA SER A 98 3.80 -5.78 -1.44
C SER A 98 3.47 -7.26 -1.67
N SER A 99 2.43 -7.82 -1.04
CA SER A 99 2.14 -9.26 -1.13
C SER A 99 1.62 -9.70 -2.51
N LEU A 100 1.44 -8.77 -3.46
CA LEU A 100 1.04 -9.03 -4.84
C LEU A 100 1.99 -10.01 -5.50
N PHE A 101 3.29 -9.98 -5.17
CA PHE A 101 4.26 -10.94 -5.69
C PHE A 101 3.77 -12.38 -5.52
N SER A 102 3.12 -12.73 -4.40
CA SER A 102 2.56 -14.07 -4.19
C SER A 102 1.42 -14.43 -5.15
N GLN A 103 0.58 -13.48 -5.58
CA GLN A 103 -0.46 -13.71 -6.61
C GLN A 103 0.12 -13.67 -8.02
N ALA A 104 1.06 -12.78 -8.25
CA ALA A 104 1.67 -12.50 -9.53
C ALA A 104 2.56 -13.69 -9.95
N PHE A 105 3.25 -14.37 -9.00
CA PHE A 105 3.92 -15.66 -9.22
C PHE A 105 2.99 -16.75 -9.77
N LEU A 106 1.69 -16.72 -9.47
CA LEU A 106 0.69 -17.66 -10.01
C LEU A 106 0.31 -17.38 -11.46
N GLN A 107 0.58 -16.16 -11.95
CA GLN A 107 0.31 -15.75 -13.33
C GLN A 107 1.52 -15.91 -14.25
N ILE A 108 2.73 -16.04 -13.70
CA ILE A 108 3.95 -16.34 -14.48
C ILE A 108 3.78 -17.65 -15.26
N ASP A 109 3.14 -18.67 -14.67
CA ASP A 109 2.84 -19.95 -15.34
C ASP A 109 1.92 -19.81 -16.57
N LYS A 110 1.18 -18.71 -16.72
CA LYS A 110 0.15 -18.56 -17.76
C LYS A 110 0.53 -17.66 -18.92
N THR A 111 1.55 -16.80 -18.80
CA THR A 111 1.66 -15.64 -19.71
C THR A 111 3.05 -15.34 -20.25
N GLU A 112 4.15 -15.81 -19.65
CA GLU A 112 5.49 -15.52 -20.17
C GLU A 112 6.38 -16.77 -20.25
N LYS A 113 7.11 -16.93 -21.36
CA LYS A 113 8.11 -17.99 -21.54
C LYS A 113 9.37 -17.62 -20.75
N VAL A 114 9.38 -17.93 -19.46
CA VAL A 114 10.54 -17.79 -18.57
C VAL A 114 11.57 -18.90 -18.86
N PRO A 115 12.89 -18.66 -18.77
CA PRO A 115 13.92 -19.70 -18.92
C PRO A 115 13.80 -20.85 -17.89
N ASP A 116 13.99 -22.09 -18.35
CA ASP A 116 13.72 -23.34 -17.61
C ASP A 116 14.43 -23.51 -16.25
N PHE A 117 15.58 -22.85 -16.05
CA PHE A 117 16.34 -22.94 -14.80
C PHE A 117 15.65 -22.21 -13.63
N SER A 118 15.02 -21.06 -13.89
CA SER A 118 14.25 -20.32 -12.87
C SER A 118 12.94 -21.03 -12.57
N LEU A 119 12.34 -21.69 -13.58
CA LEU A 119 11.07 -22.39 -13.43
C LEU A 119 11.14 -23.55 -12.44
N ASN A 120 12.21 -24.34 -12.35
CA ASN A 120 12.23 -25.53 -11.46
C ASN A 120 12.33 -25.23 -9.96
N ALA A 121 12.97 -24.11 -9.57
CA ALA A 121 12.96 -23.66 -8.17
C ALA A 121 11.66 -22.93 -7.80
N ILE A 122 11.04 -22.26 -8.80
CA ILE A 122 9.85 -21.43 -8.65
C ILE A 122 8.56 -22.26 -8.73
N THR A 123 8.43 -23.24 -9.63
CA THR A 123 7.20 -24.06 -9.81
C THR A 123 6.91 -24.96 -8.60
N ASN A 124 7.93 -25.54 -7.97
CA ASN A 124 7.77 -26.32 -6.74
C ASN A 124 7.38 -25.45 -5.52
N THR A 125 7.65 -24.15 -5.58
CA THR A 125 7.34 -23.20 -4.50
C THR A 125 6.00 -22.48 -4.76
N SER A 126 5.67 -22.18 -6.02
CA SER A 126 4.56 -21.28 -6.41
C SER A 126 3.21 -21.98 -6.59
N ALA A 127 3.18 -23.24 -7.04
CA ALA A 127 1.92 -23.98 -7.18
C ALA A 127 1.23 -24.25 -5.82
N ASP A 128 2.02 -24.29 -4.74
CA ASP A 128 1.54 -24.41 -3.35
C ASP A 128 1.15 -23.03 -2.76
N ILE A 129 1.81 -21.93 -3.16
CA ILE A 129 1.57 -20.58 -2.62
C ILE A 129 0.15 -20.07 -2.87
N GLY A 130 -0.39 -20.30 -4.08
CA GLY A 130 -1.72 -19.81 -4.46
C GLY A 130 -2.89 -20.68 -4.00
N LYS A 131 -2.65 -21.98 -3.81
CA LYS A 131 -3.68 -22.91 -3.32
C LYS A 131 -3.82 -22.90 -1.80
N GLU A 132 -2.83 -22.35 -1.08
CA GLU A 132 -2.79 -22.30 0.39
C GLU A 132 -3.05 -20.91 1.01
N ASN A 133 -3.49 -19.90 0.24
CA ASN A 133 -3.65 -18.51 0.71
C ASN A 133 -2.34 -17.88 1.25
N ARG A 134 -1.17 -18.23 0.70
CA ARG A 134 0.14 -17.68 1.14
C ARG A 134 0.46 -16.31 0.52
N ASP A 135 -0.49 -15.73 -0.21
CA ASP A 135 -0.51 -14.33 -0.67
C ASP A 135 -1.15 -13.36 0.33
N ILE A 136 -1.60 -13.90 1.48
CA ILE A 136 -2.23 -13.15 2.56
C ILE A 136 -1.28 -13.07 3.75
N ALA A 137 -1.03 -11.85 4.23
CA ALA A 137 -0.36 -11.65 5.50
C ALA A 137 -1.37 -11.78 6.65
N ASN A 138 -1.14 -12.77 7.51
CA ASN A 138 -1.94 -12.97 8.72
C ASN A 138 -1.36 -12.15 9.87
N TRP A 139 -2.06 -11.09 10.25
CA TRP A 139 -1.73 -10.27 11.40
C TRP A 139 -2.57 -10.69 12.61
N PRO A 140 -2.01 -10.75 13.83
CA PRO A 140 -2.83 -10.81 15.04
C PRO A 140 -3.82 -9.65 15.01
N ASN A 141 -5.09 -9.92 15.27
CA ASN A 141 -6.14 -8.92 15.10
C ASN A 141 -6.27 -8.03 16.34
N PRO A 142 -5.79 -6.77 16.33
CA PRO A 142 -5.77 -5.97 17.53
C PRO A 142 -7.16 -5.38 17.87
N ILE A 143 -8.07 -5.35 16.89
CA ILE A 143 -9.48 -4.97 17.02
C ILE A 143 -10.39 -6.17 17.34
N TYR A 144 -9.86 -7.31 17.81
CA TYR A 144 -10.69 -8.46 18.18
C TYR A 144 -11.72 -8.04 19.25
N LYS A 145 -12.99 -8.34 18.98
CA LYS A 145 -14.19 -7.93 19.75
C LYS A 145 -14.41 -6.42 19.87
N TYR A 146 -13.63 -5.61 19.16
CA TYR A 146 -13.80 -4.16 19.12
C TYR A 146 -14.79 -3.77 18.02
N TYR A 147 -15.77 -2.93 18.37
CA TYR A 147 -16.76 -2.36 17.46
C TYR A 147 -17.51 -3.36 16.54
N PRO A 148 -18.07 -4.46 17.08
CA PRO A 148 -18.57 -5.60 16.28
C PRO A 148 -19.79 -5.31 15.40
N ARG A 149 -20.42 -4.13 15.52
CA ARG A 149 -21.60 -3.78 14.70
C ARG A 149 -21.25 -3.50 13.25
N ASN A 150 -20.09 -2.88 12.99
CA ASN A 150 -19.68 -2.47 11.65
C ASN A 150 -18.40 -3.18 11.18
N ASN A 151 -17.72 -3.85 12.10
CA ASN A 151 -16.42 -4.46 11.84
C ASN A 151 -16.55 -5.97 11.56
N PRO A 152 -16.38 -6.40 10.30
CA PRO A 152 -16.49 -7.82 9.94
C PRO A 152 -15.40 -8.66 10.61
N ASN A 153 -14.26 -8.05 10.96
CA ASN A 153 -13.12 -8.71 11.59
C ASN A 153 -13.25 -8.77 13.12
N ALA A 154 -14.29 -8.19 13.73
CA ALA A 154 -14.41 -8.18 15.20
C ALA A 154 -14.54 -9.57 15.83
N ASN A 155 -14.95 -10.59 15.07
CA ASN A 155 -15.09 -11.96 15.58
C ASN A 155 -13.93 -12.89 15.23
N THR A 156 -12.90 -12.39 14.53
CA THR A 156 -11.72 -13.18 14.15
C THR A 156 -10.50 -12.74 14.96
N THR A 157 -9.63 -13.68 15.33
CA THR A 157 -8.37 -13.36 16.01
C THR A 157 -7.24 -13.01 15.04
N ILE A 158 -7.51 -13.10 13.74
CA ILE A 158 -6.57 -12.85 12.65
C ILE A 158 -7.18 -11.79 11.73
N LEU A 159 -6.35 -10.82 11.37
CA LEU A 159 -6.62 -9.80 10.37
C LEU A 159 -5.83 -10.16 9.10
N THR A 160 -6.54 -10.36 8.00
CA THR A 160 -5.97 -10.78 6.71
C THR A 160 -5.71 -9.57 5.82
N LEU A 161 -4.43 -9.28 5.59
CA LEU A 161 -3.99 -8.13 4.80
C LEU A 161 -3.26 -8.57 3.54
N VAL A 162 -3.43 -7.79 2.48
CA VAL A 162 -2.76 -7.98 1.19
C VAL A 162 -2.22 -6.66 0.66
N ASP A 163 -1.55 -6.75 -0.49
CA ASP A 163 -0.96 -5.63 -1.21
C ASP A 163 -1.96 -4.50 -1.45
N SER A 164 -1.54 -3.28 -1.12
CA SER A 164 -2.39 -2.09 -1.25
C SER A 164 -2.70 -1.67 -2.68
N GLY A 165 -1.96 -2.18 -3.68
CA GLY A 165 -2.19 -1.94 -5.10
C GLY A 165 -3.24 -2.87 -5.73
N GLU A 166 -3.67 -3.94 -5.05
CA GLU A 166 -4.65 -4.89 -5.60
C GLU A 166 -6.03 -4.26 -5.87
N ASP A 167 -6.33 -3.11 -5.28
CA ASP A 167 -7.55 -2.34 -5.54
C ASP A 167 -7.39 -1.24 -6.62
N SER A 168 -6.26 -1.27 -7.34
CA SER A 168 -5.85 -0.30 -8.38
C SER A 168 -5.53 1.11 -7.86
N GLN A 169 -5.31 1.29 -6.55
CA GLN A 169 -4.84 2.55 -5.94
C GLN A 169 -3.34 2.51 -5.61
N ASN A 170 -2.50 2.26 -6.62
CA ASN A 170 -1.04 2.05 -6.45
C ASN A 170 -0.29 3.22 -5.80
N ILE A 171 -0.86 4.43 -5.79
CA ILE A 171 -0.29 5.59 -5.09
C ILE A 171 -1.01 5.72 -3.73
N PRO A 172 -0.29 5.67 -2.59
CA PRO A 172 -0.89 5.60 -1.25
C PRO A 172 -1.39 6.98 -0.76
N LEU A 173 -2.31 7.59 -1.49
CA LEU A 173 -2.89 8.91 -1.17
C LEU A 173 -3.86 8.83 0.01
N HIS A 174 -4.58 7.73 0.14
CA HIS A 174 -5.64 7.54 1.15
C HIS A 174 -5.28 8.03 2.57
N PRO A 175 -4.14 7.64 3.18
CA PRO A 175 -3.78 8.09 4.53
C PRO A 175 -3.43 9.59 4.62
N LEU A 176 -3.11 10.24 3.50
CA LEU A 176 -2.72 11.66 3.43
C LEU A 176 -3.92 12.62 3.30
N LEU A 177 -5.10 12.09 2.92
CA LEU A 177 -6.33 12.88 2.76
C LEU A 177 -7.11 13.09 4.07
N ILE A 178 -6.56 12.65 5.19
CA ILE A 178 -7.16 12.84 6.51
C ILE A 178 -7.10 14.31 6.87
N GLU A 179 -8.26 14.90 7.19
CA GLU A 179 -8.36 16.31 7.55
C GLU A 179 -7.45 16.68 8.73
N ASP A 180 -7.41 15.84 9.78
CA ASP A 180 -6.59 16.08 10.97
C ASP A 180 -5.07 16.15 10.68
N ARG A 181 -4.61 15.69 9.51
CA ARG A 181 -3.20 15.80 9.11
C ARG A 181 -2.86 17.17 8.52
N ASN A 182 -3.86 17.98 8.14
CA ASN A 182 -3.68 19.30 7.51
C ASN A 182 -2.61 19.29 6.40
N VAL A 183 -2.67 18.31 5.49
CA VAL A 183 -1.75 18.24 4.35
C VAL A 183 -2.16 19.28 3.32
N ASP A 184 -1.25 20.19 2.97
CA ASP A 184 -1.49 21.23 1.96
C ASP A 184 -1.16 20.75 0.54
N ALA A 185 -0.11 19.94 0.40
CA ALA A 185 0.39 19.47 -0.88
C ALA A 185 0.91 18.03 -0.79
N ILE A 186 0.69 17.25 -1.86
CA ILE A 186 1.17 15.89 -2.02
C ILE A 186 1.99 15.79 -3.30
N LEU A 187 3.21 15.27 -3.20
CA LEU A 187 4.00 14.83 -4.35
C LEU A 187 3.65 13.36 -4.63
N ALA A 188 2.91 13.11 -5.70
CA ALA A 188 2.42 11.79 -6.07
C ALA A 188 3.27 11.20 -7.19
N ALA A 189 4.17 10.28 -6.84
CA ALA A 189 5.00 9.55 -7.80
C ALA A 189 4.26 8.29 -8.29
N ASP A 190 4.08 8.19 -9.62
CA ASP A 190 3.40 7.06 -10.27
C ASP A 190 4.39 6.26 -11.13
N GLY A 191 4.74 5.07 -10.65
CA GLY A 191 5.57 4.09 -11.37
C GLY A 191 4.76 2.95 -12.00
N SER A 192 3.45 3.09 -12.15
CA SER A 192 2.56 2.00 -12.57
C SER A 192 2.77 1.59 -14.04
N ALA A 193 2.63 0.29 -14.32
CA ALA A 193 2.75 -0.29 -15.66
C ALA A 193 1.36 -0.50 -16.32
N ASP A 194 0.55 0.56 -16.41
CA ASP A 194 -0.89 0.44 -16.73
C ASP A 194 -1.19 0.14 -18.22
N THR A 195 -0.34 0.60 -19.12
CA THR A 195 -0.56 0.47 -20.58
C THR A 195 0.09 -0.78 -21.15
N LYS A 196 -0.25 -1.14 -22.40
CA LYS A 196 0.42 -2.24 -23.12
C LYS A 196 1.93 -2.04 -23.25
N THR A 197 2.38 -0.79 -23.25
CA THR A 197 3.80 -0.40 -23.27
C THR A 197 4.36 -0.12 -21.88
N ARG A 198 3.61 -0.46 -20.81
CA ARG A 198 4.02 -0.44 -19.40
C ARG A 198 4.33 0.96 -18.85
N TRP A 199 3.60 1.96 -19.32
CA TRP A 199 3.61 3.32 -18.78
C TRP A 199 2.35 3.64 -17.98
N PRO A 200 2.41 4.54 -16.98
CA PRO A 200 1.24 4.98 -16.23
C PRO A 200 0.21 5.67 -17.12
N ASN A 201 -1.07 5.43 -16.86
CA ASN A 201 -2.18 6.12 -17.54
C ASN A 201 -3.09 6.92 -16.59
N GLY A 202 -2.67 7.05 -15.32
CA GLY A 202 -3.42 7.71 -14.27
C GLY A 202 -4.45 6.83 -13.56
N THR A 203 -4.46 5.50 -13.79
CA THR A 203 -5.40 4.56 -13.13
C THR A 203 -5.44 4.76 -11.62
N ALA A 204 -4.29 4.87 -10.97
CA ALA A 204 -4.22 5.04 -9.52
C ALA A 204 -4.95 6.29 -9.05
N LEU A 205 -4.66 7.45 -9.67
CA LEU A 205 -5.26 8.72 -9.29
C LEU A 205 -6.76 8.77 -9.59
N VAL A 206 -7.19 8.20 -10.71
CA VAL A 206 -8.62 8.09 -11.09
C VAL A 206 -9.38 7.19 -10.12
N THR A 207 -8.83 6.03 -9.76
CA THR A 207 -9.46 5.08 -8.84
C THR A 207 -9.58 5.69 -7.44
N THR A 208 -8.53 6.34 -6.95
CA THR A 208 -8.59 7.05 -5.66
C THR A 208 -9.60 8.21 -5.69
N TYR A 209 -9.69 8.95 -6.80
CA TYR A 209 -10.71 9.98 -6.96
C TYR A 209 -12.13 9.41 -6.87
N GLN A 210 -12.39 8.31 -7.58
CA GLN A 210 -13.68 7.62 -7.51
C GLN A 210 -13.99 7.12 -6.11
N ARG A 211 -13.01 6.54 -5.41
CA ARG A 211 -13.13 6.14 -4.00
C ARG A 211 -13.48 7.33 -3.11
N SER A 212 -12.83 8.48 -3.29
CA SER A 212 -13.12 9.70 -2.52
C SER A 212 -14.55 10.21 -2.71
N LYS A 213 -15.18 9.90 -3.86
CA LYS A 213 -16.60 10.20 -4.13
C LYS A 213 -17.55 9.13 -3.61
N GLY A 214 -17.07 7.89 -3.48
CA GLY A 214 -17.78 6.85 -2.76
C GLY A 214 -17.77 7.16 -1.26
N ASN A 215 -18.90 7.00 -0.58
CA ASN A 215 -18.97 7.18 0.88
C ASN A 215 -18.20 6.09 1.67
N ALA A 216 -17.21 5.44 1.06
CA ALA A 216 -16.36 4.41 1.66
C ALA A 216 -15.56 4.98 2.84
N SER A 217 -15.04 6.21 2.70
CA SER A 217 -14.18 6.83 3.70
C SER A 217 -14.52 8.31 3.89
N PRO A 218 -15.56 8.62 4.69
CA PRO A 218 -16.05 10.00 4.84
C PRO A 218 -15.02 11.00 5.37
N ARG A 219 -13.98 10.53 6.08
CA ARG A 219 -12.90 11.37 6.63
C ARG A 219 -11.75 11.63 5.64
N ASN A 220 -11.77 10.99 4.46
CA ASN A 220 -10.68 10.96 3.47
C ASN A 220 -11.22 11.25 2.06
N ASN A 221 -12.26 12.07 1.95
CA ASN A 221 -13.02 12.27 0.71
C ASN A 221 -12.65 13.56 -0.05
N LYS A 222 -11.69 14.34 0.46
CA LYS A 222 -11.28 15.63 -0.08
C LYS A 222 -10.13 15.50 -1.09
N LEU A 223 -10.38 14.82 -2.20
CA LEU A 223 -9.45 14.79 -3.34
C LEU A 223 -9.83 15.86 -4.39
N PRO A 224 -8.87 16.60 -4.97
CA PRO A 224 -9.10 17.43 -6.14
C PRO A 224 -9.76 16.66 -7.29
N LYS A 225 -10.40 17.38 -8.21
CA LYS A 225 -11.01 16.77 -9.39
C LYS A 225 -9.94 16.13 -10.28
N VAL A 226 -10.11 14.84 -10.56
CA VAL A 226 -9.26 14.08 -11.49
C VAL A 226 -10.12 13.70 -12.70
N PRO A 227 -9.64 13.95 -13.95
CA PRO A 227 -10.35 13.54 -15.15
C PRO A 227 -10.28 12.01 -15.33
N ASP A 228 -11.15 11.43 -16.15
CA ASP A 228 -11.06 10.01 -16.51
C ASP A 228 -9.78 9.67 -17.28
N GLN A 229 -9.42 8.38 -17.36
CA GLN A 229 -8.19 7.89 -18.00
C GLN A 229 -8.07 8.32 -19.48
N ASN A 230 -9.16 8.36 -20.25
CA ASN A 230 -9.09 8.75 -21.66
C ASN A 230 -8.69 10.22 -21.78
N THR A 231 -9.31 11.08 -20.97
CA THR A 231 -8.95 12.50 -20.89
C THR A 231 -7.52 12.67 -20.35
N PHE A 232 -7.13 11.87 -19.36
CA PHE A 232 -5.80 11.89 -18.75
C PHE A 232 -4.69 11.68 -19.80
N ILE A 233 -4.83 10.64 -20.62
CA ILE A 233 -3.91 10.32 -21.72
C ILE A 233 -3.98 11.35 -22.85
N ASN A 234 -5.19 11.71 -23.32
CA ASN A 234 -5.35 12.59 -24.48
C ASN A 234 -4.83 14.02 -24.22
N LEU A 235 -4.91 14.49 -22.98
CA LEU A 235 -4.32 15.77 -22.57
C LEU A 235 -2.83 15.66 -22.20
N GLY A 236 -2.25 14.47 -22.25
CA GLY A 236 -0.86 14.18 -21.92
C GLY A 236 -0.51 14.45 -20.45
N ILE A 237 -1.46 14.30 -19.54
CA ILE A 237 -1.24 14.51 -18.09
C ILE A 237 -0.20 13.51 -17.56
N ASN A 238 -0.16 12.30 -18.12
CA ASN A 238 0.83 11.28 -17.77
C ASN A 238 2.23 11.52 -18.37
N LYS A 239 2.43 12.59 -19.13
CA LYS A 239 3.72 12.88 -19.83
C LYS A 239 4.50 14.05 -19.25
N ARG A 240 3.99 14.66 -18.18
CA ARG A 240 4.58 15.84 -17.54
C ARG A 240 4.09 15.99 -16.11
N PRO A 241 4.87 16.64 -15.23
CA PRO A 241 4.37 17.07 -13.93
C PRO A 241 3.07 17.86 -14.07
N THR A 242 2.03 17.45 -13.35
CA THR A 242 0.71 18.09 -13.43
C THR A 242 0.18 18.40 -12.03
N PHE A 243 -0.33 19.63 -11.85
CA PHE A 243 -0.93 20.08 -10.61
C PHE A 243 -2.45 19.88 -10.65
N PHE A 244 -3.00 19.32 -9.58
CA PHE A 244 -4.44 19.23 -9.33
C PHE A 244 -4.80 20.01 -8.07
N GLY A 245 -5.94 20.71 -8.09
CA GLY A 245 -6.47 21.39 -6.90
C GLY A 245 -6.21 22.89 -6.80
N CYS A 246 -5.73 23.53 -7.88
CA CYS A 246 -5.40 24.97 -7.90
C CYS A 246 -6.60 25.93 -7.69
N ASP A 247 -7.84 25.47 -7.92
CA ASP A 247 -9.05 26.32 -7.87
C ASP A 247 -9.95 25.99 -6.68
N ASN A 248 -9.66 26.59 -5.51
CA ASN A 248 -10.51 26.57 -4.32
C ASN A 248 -10.94 25.15 -3.88
N SER A 249 -10.00 24.20 -3.92
CA SER A 249 -10.25 22.83 -3.50
C SER A 249 -10.21 22.71 -1.97
N SER A 250 -11.12 21.93 -1.40
CA SER A 250 -11.17 21.72 0.05
C SER A 250 -10.08 20.80 0.60
N GLY A 251 -9.22 20.23 -0.25
CA GLY A 251 -8.20 19.24 0.11
C GLY A 251 -6.80 19.61 -0.40
N PRO A 252 -5.80 18.74 -0.19
CA PRO A 252 -4.42 19.00 -0.62
C PRO A 252 -4.33 19.17 -2.14
N SER A 253 -3.44 20.07 -2.56
CA SER A 253 -2.99 20.11 -3.96
C SER A 253 -2.16 18.87 -4.27
N ILE A 254 -2.30 18.29 -5.45
CA ILE A 254 -1.53 17.11 -5.86
C ILE A 254 -0.60 17.51 -7.00
N VAL A 255 0.70 17.31 -6.80
CA VAL A 255 1.71 17.35 -7.86
C VAL A 255 1.92 15.92 -8.32
N TYR A 256 1.29 15.56 -9.43
CA TYR A 256 1.42 14.25 -10.03
C TYR A 256 2.66 14.19 -10.90
N LEU A 257 3.51 13.21 -10.60
CA LEU A 257 4.77 12.91 -11.26
C LEU A 257 4.63 11.50 -11.82
N SER A 258 4.65 11.36 -13.14
CA SER A 258 4.49 10.08 -13.82
C SER A 258 5.84 9.58 -14.30
N ASN A 259 6.09 8.28 -14.16
CA ASN A 259 7.23 7.66 -14.83
C ASN A 259 7.07 7.82 -16.35
N GLU A 260 7.98 8.57 -16.97
CA GLU A 260 8.00 8.85 -18.40
C GLU A 260 9.45 8.76 -18.92
N PRO A 261 9.69 8.37 -20.19
CA PRO A 261 11.04 8.21 -20.73
C PRO A 261 11.66 9.55 -21.15
N TYR A 262 11.96 10.44 -20.19
CA TYR A 262 12.60 11.73 -20.49
C TYR A 262 14.04 11.56 -21.01
N THR A 263 14.81 10.67 -20.38
CA THR A 263 16.20 10.40 -20.73
C THR A 263 16.49 8.90 -20.90
N THR A 264 15.75 8.06 -20.18
CA THR A 264 15.97 6.60 -20.13
C THR A 264 14.62 5.89 -20.09
N GLU A 265 14.48 4.80 -20.83
CA GLU A 265 13.31 3.94 -20.73
C GLU A 265 13.32 3.15 -19.42
N SER A 266 12.18 3.09 -18.74
CA SER A 266 12.05 2.44 -17.43
C SER A 266 10.69 1.76 -17.26
N ASN A 267 10.11 1.34 -18.38
CA ASN A 267 8.86 0.61 -18.49
C ASN A 267 9.09 -0.90 -18.29
N PHE A 268 9.73 -1.23 -17.18
CA PHE A 268 10.01 -2.58 -16.73
C PHE A 268 8.73 -3.32 -16.36
N THR A 269 8.81 -4.65 -16.32
CA THR A 269 7.75 -5.45 -15.73
C THR A 269 7.81 -5.35 -14.21
N THR A 270 6.67 -5.56 -13.56
CA THR A 270 6.60 -5.77 -12.10
C THR A 270 7.47 -6.96 -11.64
N PHE A 271 7.82 -7.88 -12.53
CA PHE A 271 8.58 -9.09 -12.24
C PHE A 271 10.08 -8.96 -12.51
N ASP A 272 10.54 -7.80 -13.00
CA ASP A 272 11.95 -7.53 -13.20
C ASP A 272 12.58 -7.29 -11.82
N LEU A 273 13.23 -8.32 -11.27
CA LEU A 273 13.86 -8.32 -9.94
C LEU A 273 15.37 -8.07 -9.97
N GLU A 274 15.96 -8.02 -11.16
CA GLU A 274 17.39 -7.83 -11.38
C GLU A 274 17.60 -6.75 -12.43
N TYR A 275 18.53 -5.83 -12.14
CA TYR A 275 18.90 -4.72 -12.99
C TYR A 275 20.42 -4.61 -12.99
N SER A 276 21.02 -4.26 -14.12
CA SER A 276 22.42 -3.90 -14.14
C SER A 276 22.66 -2.60 -13.36
N ASP A 277 23.89 -2.41 -12.86
CA ASP A 277 24.28 -1.17 -12.18
C ASP A 277 24.07 0.06 -13.07
N ILE A 278 24.25 -0.09 -14.39
CA ILE A 278 24.06 0.99 -15.36
C ILE A 278 22.58 1.37 -15.43
N GLU A 279 21.70 0.39 -15.67
CA GLU A 279 20.25 0.63 -15.74
C GLU A 279 19.73 1.27 -14.44
N ARG A 280 20.07 0.69 -13.27
CA ARG A 280 19.69 1.25 -11.97
C ARG A 280 20.10 2.73 -11.85
N ASN A 281 21.35 3.05 -12.20
CA ASN A 281 21.87 4.41 -12.07
C ASN A 281 21.17 5.37 -13.02
N GLU A 282 20.92 4.97 -14.25
CA GLU A 282 20.21 5.80 -15.24
C GLU A 282 18.77 6.08 -14.82
N ILE A 283 18.06 5.08 -14.27
CA ILE A 283 16.70 5.23 -13.74
C ILE A 283 16.68 6.19 -12.54
N ILE A 284 17.60 6.00 -11.58
CA ILE A 284 17.70 6.89 -10.40
C ILE A 284 18.01 8.32 -10.83
N GLN A 285 18.91 8.50 -11.80
CA GLN A 285 19.30 9.81 -12.30
C GLN A 285 18.17 10.50 -13.08
N LYS A 286 17.38 9.73 -13.84
CA LYS A 286 16.16 10.21 -14.52
C LYS A 286 15.15 10.74 -13.50
N GLY A 287 15.01 10.05 -12.36
CA GLY A 287 13.91 10.27 -11.43
C GLY A 287 12.59 9.68 -11.97
N ILE A 288 11.47 10.11 -11.37
CA ILE A 288 10.12 9.85 -11.89
C ILE A 288 9.91 10.72 -13.14
#